data_AF-A0A813FCJ2-F1
#
_entry.id   AF-A0A813FCJ2-F1
#
_cell.length_a   1.000
_cell.length_b   1.000
_cell.length_c   1.000
_cell.angle_alpha   90.00
_cell.angle_beta   90.00
_cell.angle_gamma   90.00
#
_symmetry.space_group_name_H-M   'P 1'
#
loop_
_entity.id
_entity.type
_entity.pdbx_description
1 polymer ?
#
loop_
_entity_poly.entity_id
_entity_poly.type
_entity_poly.pdbx_seq_one_letter_code
_entity_poly.pdbx_strand_id
1 'polypeptide(L)'
;MALAMAFQRHGLALHRLLWSLALLALTPATADEFQGLARQLLVHREEPKFQNKNGPCSTMVDAGGSISVMDLKEIVGSRLGFTVASFTFDGEEVLSLADLQSGSLISALEAVQGADLHEDKPISSEDGQRDEVLSESAVACSEQLPQAE
;
A
#
# COMPACT_ATOMS: atom_id res chain seq x y z
N MET A 1 62.18 23.24 58.81
CA MET A 1 61.90 23.45 60.26
C MET A 1 61.58 24.94 60.40
N ALA A 2 60.46 25.44 60.92
CA ALA A 2 59.27 24.95 61.64
C ALA A 2 58.09 25.85 61.17
N LEU A 3 56.86 25.34 60.96
CA LEU A 3 55.76 25.30 61.94
C LEU A 3 55.50 26.69 62.58
N ALA A 4 54.31 27.30 62.61
CA ALA A 4 52.95 26.79 62.54
C ALA A 4 51.90 27.93 62.59
N MET A 5 50.64 27.61 62.20
CA MET A 5 49.34 28.12 62.72
C MET A 5 48.96 29.59 62.41
N ALA A 6 47.70 30.03 62.23
CA ALA A 6 46.33 29.53 62.40
C ALA A 6 45.41 30.35 61.45
N PHE A 7 44.44 29.79 60.73
CA PHE A 7 43.06 29.46 61.14
C PHE A 7 42.16 30.66 61.51
N GLN A 8 41.36 31.15 60.55
CA GLN A 8 40.09 31.86 60.78
C GLN A 8 39.25 31.81 59.49
N ARG A 9 38.44 30.77 59.23
CA ARG A 9 37.06 30.53 59.67
C ARG A 9 36.07 31.71 59.47
N HIS A 10 35.20 31.51 58.47
CA HIS A 10 33.75 31.80 58.43
C HIS A 10 33.25 32.97 57.57
N GLY A 11 32.23 32.65 56.76
CA GLY A 11 31.51 33.54 55.85
C GLY A 11 31.04 32.78 54.60
N LEU A 12 30.28 31.69 54.74
CA LEU A 12 28.82 31.68 54.48
C LEU A 12 28.52 32.23 53.07
N ALA A 13 28.47 31.37 52.07
CA ALA A 13 27.20 30.81 51.60
C ALA A 13 26.22 31.90 51.12
N LEU A 14 26.44 32.45 49.92
CA LEU A 14 25.40 33.19 49.22
C LEU A 14 25.32 32.73 47.75
N HIS A 15 24.16 32.18 47.42
CA HIS A 15 23.56 32.10 46.09
C HIS A 15 24.07 31.05 45.09
N ARG A 16 24.07 29.78 45.51
CA ARG A 16 23.52 28.71 44.67
C ARG A 16 22.00 28.72 44.82
N LEU A 17 21.29 29.56 44.07
CA LEU A 17 19.83 29.51 43.96
C LEU A 17 19.41 30.37 42.75
N LEU A 18 19.32 29.71 41.60
CA LEU A 18 18.36 29.95 40.50
C LEU A 18 18.66 28.95 39.37
N TRP A 19 18.77 27.68 39.74
CA TRP A 19 18.42 26.56 38.87
C TRP A 19 16.92 26.31 39.06
N SER A 20 16.09 27.15 38.46
CA SER A 20 14.64 26.95 38.38
C SER A 20 14.30 26.98 36.90
N LEU A 21 14.41 25.83 36.23
CA LEU A 21 13.24 25.01 35.89
C LEU A 21 12.15 25.81 35.16
N ALA A 22 12.54 26.51 34.11
CA ALA A 22 11.65 26.71 32.96
C ALA A 22 12.00 25.65 31.91
N LEU A 23 11.86 24.37 32.27
CA LEU A 23 11.52 23.38 31.25
C LEU A 23 10.10 23.75 30.83
N LEU A 24 9.99 24.60 29.81
CA LEU A 24 8.82 24.59 28.95
C LEU A 24 8.77 23.15 28.44
N ALA A 25 7.90 22.35 29.05
CA ALA A 25 7.52 21.06 28.52
C ALA A 25 6.92 21.38 27.14
N LEU A 26 7.77 21.32 26.13
CA LEU A 26 7.37 21.23 24.74
C LEU A 26 6.68 19.87 24.67
N THR A 27 5.41 19.84 25.05
CA THR A 27 4.55 18.69 24.84
C THR A 27 4.59 18.46 23.34
N PRO A 28 5.20 17.38 22.84
CA PRO A 28 5.05 17.05 21.43
C PRO A 28 3.55 17.00 21.20
N ALA A 29 3.10 17.76 20.22
CA ALA A 29 1.75 17.72 19.73
C ALA A 29 1.32 16.25 19.69
N THR A 30 0.14 15.98 20.25
CA THR A 30 -0.57 14.72 20.06
C THR A 30 -0.74 14.53 18.56
N ALA A 31 0.27 13.92 17.94
CA ALA A 31 0.20 13.44 16.59
C ALA A 31 -0.82 12.32 16.62
N ASP A 32 -1.96 12.61 16.01
CA ASP A 32 -2.74 11.60 15.30
C ASP A 32 -3.42 10.52 16.16
N GLU A 33 -4.39 10.95 16.98
CA GLU A 33 -5.50 10.06 17.40
C GLU A 33 -6.59 9.96 16.31
N PHE A 34 -6.22 9.98 15.02
CA PHE A 34 -7.14 9.76 13.91
C PHE A 34 -7.02 8.37 13.27
N GLN A 35 -6.58 7.38 14.04
CA GLN A 35 -6.48 5.97 13.64
C GLN A 35 -7.81 5.32 13.18
N GLY A 36 -8.95 6.02 13.27
CA GLY A 36 -10.26 5.52 12.86
C GLY A 36 -10.99 6.34 11.78
N LEU A 37 -10.42 7.45 11.27
CA LEU A 37 -11.09 8.21 10.22
C LEU A 37 -10.82 7.59 8.85
N ALA A 38 -11.89 7.48 8.07
CA ALA A 38 -11.87 7.30 6.63
C ALA A 38 -10.74 8.14 5.98
N ARG A 39 -9.74 7.49 5.39
CA ARG A 39 -8.63 8.16 4.69
C ARG A 39 -8.84 8.02 3.20
N GLN A 40 -8.92 9.14 2.49
CA GLN A 40 -9.14 9.11 1.06
C GLN A 40 -7.80 9.00 0.33
N LEU A 41 -7.52 7.86 -0.31
CA LEU A 41 -6.30 7.64 -1.08
C LEU A 41 -6.55 7.90 -2.57
N LEU A 42 -5.59 8.57 -3.21
CA LEU A 42 -5.55 8.73 -4.66
C LEU A 42 -4.68 7.60 -5.23
N VAL A 43 -5.22 6.85 -6.17
CA VAL A 43 -4.51 5.70 -6.76
C VAL A 43 -4.33 5.95 -8.24
N HIS A 44 -3.09 5.92 -8.71
CA HIS A 44 -2.75 6.01 -10.13
C HIS A 44 -2.21 4.67 -10.63
N ARG A 45 -2.62 4.26 -11.82
CA ARG A 45 -2.08 3.07 -12.48
C ARG A 45 -0.71 3.39 -13.05
N GLU A 46 0.32 2.72 -12.54
CA GLU A 46 1.68 2.84 -13.04
C GLU A 46 1.89 1.99 -14.30
N GLU A 47 2.79 2.42 -15.17
CA GLU A 47 3.18 1.66 -16.36
C GLU A 47 4.10 0.47 -15.98
N PRO A 48 4.12 -0.61 -16.78
CA PRO A 48 3.40 -0.84 -18.04
C PRO A 48 1.93 -1.25 -17.89
N LYS A 49 1.11 -0.92 -18.90
CA LYS A 49 -0.31 -1.29 -18.98
C LYS A 49 -0.50 -2.52 -19.86
N PHE A 50 -0.60 -3.70 -19.25
CA PHE A 50 -0.80 -4.96 -19.97
C PHE A 50 -2.28 -5.17 -20.33
N GLN A 51 -3.18 -5.11 -19.35
CA GLN A 51 -4.62 -5.26 -19.55
C GLN A 51 -5.28 -3.90 -19.80
N ASN A 52 -6.34 -3.84 -20.61
CA ASN A 52 -7.18 -2.64 -20.75
C ASN A 52 -6.35 -1.32 -20.96
N LYS A 53 -5.59 -1.24 -22.06
CA LYS A 53 -4.68 -0.10 -22.35
C LYS A 53 -5.37 1.27 -22.34
N ASN A 54 -6.66 1.31 -22.66
CA ASN A 54 -7.48 2.52 -22.71
C ASN A 54 -8.38 2.67 -21.47
N GLY A 55 -8.14 1.89 -20.42
CA GLY A 55 -8.94 1.90 -19.19
C GLY A 55 -8.70 3.12 -18.30
N PRO A 56 -9.46 3.23 -17.20
CA PRO A 56 -9.25 4.24 -16.18
C PRO A 56 -7.80 4.19 -15.67
N CYS A 57 -7.16 5.36 -15.60
CA CYS A 57 -5.77 5.47 -15.16
C CYS A 57 -5.66 5.87 -13.68
N SER A 58 -6.76 6.26 -13.04
CA SER A 58 -6.76 6.61 -11.63
C SER A 58 -8.14 6.42 -10.99
N THR A 59 -8.13 6.25 -9.68
CA THR A 59 -9.34 6.18 -8.86
C THR A 59 -9.06 6.74 -7.48
N MET A 60 -10.11 7.03 -6.73
CA MET A 60 -10.05 7.54 -5.37
C MET A 60 -10.75 6.54 -4.45
N VAL A 61 -10.05 6.04 -3.45
CA VAL A 61 -10.55 4.99 -2.54
C VAL A 61 -10.58 5.51 -1.12
N ASP A 62 -11.66 5.22 -0.41
CA ASP A 62 -11.71 5.43 1.03
C ASP A 62 -11.11 4.21 1.74
N ALA A 63 -9.92 4.40 2.31
CA ALA A 63 -9.19 3.45 3.11
C ALA A 63 -9.44 3.73 4.61
N GLY A 64 -10.60 3.31 5.10
CA GLY A 64 -10.91 3.32 6.53
C GLY A 64 -9.96 2.44 7.35
N GLY A 65 -9.95 2.63 8.67
CA GLY A 65 -9.01 1.94 9.59
C GLY A 65 -9.09 0.41 9.61
N SER A 66 -10.13 -0.20 9.04
CA SER A 66 -10.32 -1.65 8.96
C SER A 66 -9.90 -2.27 7.61
N ILE A 67 -9.54 -1.46 6.61
CA ILE A 67 -9.20 -1.95 5.27
C ILE A 67 -7.74 -2.44 5.26
N SER A 68 -7.54 -3.67 4.80
CA SER A 68 -6.19 -4.22 4.58
C SER A 68 -5.63 -3.79 3.22
N VAL A 69 -4.32 -3.96 3.03
CA VAL A 69 -3.68 -3.77 1.71
C VAL A 69 -4.27 -4.71 0.66
N MET A 70 -4.66 -5.93 1.05
CA MET A 70 -5.30 -6.88 0.13
C MET A 70 -6.67 -6.40 -0.32
N ASP A 71 -7.52 -5.94 0.61
CA ASP A 71 -8.84 -5.39 0.28
C ASP A 71 -8.70 -4.17 -0.65
N LEU A 72 -7.69 -3.32 -0.41
CA LEU A 72 -7.38 -2.18 -1.26
C LEU A 72 -7.00 -2.62 -2.70
N LYS A 73 -6.20 -3.69 -2.86
CA LYS A 73 -5.85 -4.26 -4.18
C LYS A 73 -7.11 -4.71 -4.93
N GLU A 74 -8.04 -5.37 -4.25
CA GLU A 74 -9.29 -5.84 -4.87
C GLU A 74 -10.19 -4.67 -5.30
N ILE A 75 -10.38 -3.68 -4.43
CA ILE A 75 -11.20 -2.49 -4.72
C ILE A 75 -10.62 -1.71 -5.89
N VAL A 76 -9.31 -1.42 -5.87
CA VAL A 76 -8.63 -0.71 -6.95
C VAL A 76 -8.68 -1.51 -8.24
N GLY A 77 -8.39 -2.81 -8.17
CA GLY A 77 -8.34 -3.66 -9.34
C GLY A 77 -9.69 -3.77 -10.05
N SER A 78 -10.78 -3.89 -9.28
CA SER A 78 -12.15 -3.86 -9.81
C SER A 78 -12.48 -2.52 -10.50
N ARG A 79 -12.08 -1.40 -9.90
CA ARG A 79 -12.37 -0.05 -10.44
C ARG A 79 -11.54 0.31 -11.67
N LEU A 80 -10.28 -0.10 -11.70
CA LEU A 80 -9.37 0.20 -12.82
C LEU A 80 -9.39 -0.89 -13.91
N GLY A 81 -10.00 -2.03 -13.64
CA GLY A 81 -10.15 -3.13 -14.59
C GLY A 81 -8.85 -3.89 -14.87
N PHE A 82 -8.01 -4.10 -13.85
CA PHE A 82 -6.82 -4.94 -13.91
C PHE A 82 -6.47 -5.49 -12.52
N THR A 83 -5.72 -6.59 -12.45
CA THR A 83 -5.25 -7.15 -11.17
C THR A 83 -4.05 -6.37 -10.65
N VAL A 84 -4.11 -5.83 -9.43
CA VAL A 84 -2.99 -5.09 -8.81
C VAL A 84 -1.99 -6.07 -8.18
N ALA A 85 -0.72 -6.01 -8.57
CA ALA A 85 0.36 -6.79 -7.94
C ALA A 85 0.86 -6.13 -6.65
N SER A 86 1.19 -4.84 -6.71
CA SER A 86 1.75 -4.08 -5.60
C SER A 86 1.34 -2.62 -5.67
N PHE A 87 1.49 -1.93 -4.54
CA PHE A 87 1.34 -0.50 -4.44
C PHE A 87 2.69 0.11 -4.09
N THR A 88 2.98 1.29 -4.63
CA THR A 88 4.18 2.07 -4.29
C THR A 88 3.81 3.48 -3.87
N PHE A 89 4.57 4.04 -2.94
CA PHE A 89 4.47 5.43 -2.47
C PHE A 89 5.88 5.98 -2.39
N ASP A 90 6.16 7.10 -3.07
CA ASP A 90 7.50 7.69 -3.19
C ASP A 90 8.60 6.69 -3.63
N GLY A 91 8.22 5.70 -4.45
CA GLY A 91 9.13 4.67 -4.98
C GLY A 91 9.35 3.47 -4.04
N GLU A 92 8.74 3.47 -2.85
CA GLU A 92 8.82 2.36 -1.89
C GLU A 92 7.53 1.53 -1.92
N GLU A 93 7.64 0.22 -1.72
CA GLU A 93 6.48 -0.67 -1.68
C GLU A 93 5.64 -0.44 -0.41
N VAL A 94 4.33 -0.26 -0.61
CA VAL A 94 3.38 -0.07 0.49
C VAL A 94 2.97 -1.41 1.07
N LEU A 95 3.57 -1.76 2.22
CA LEU A 95 3.23 -2.97 2.98
C LEU A 95 2.14 -2.72 4.04
N SER A 96 1.92 -1.46 4.42
CA SER A 96 0.95 -1.03 5.41
C SER A 96 0.30 0.28 4.99
N LEU A 97 -1.00 0.43 5.27
CA LEU A 97 -1.72 1.68 5.05
C LEU A 97 -1.54 2.66 6.21
N ALA A 98 -0.90 2.26 7.33
CA ALA A 98 -0.76 3.09 8.52
C ALA A 98 0.03 4.38 8.25
N ASP A 99 1.04 4.30 7.39
CA ASP A 99 1.96 5.42 7.12
C ASP A 99 1.43 6.38 6.04
N LEU A 100 0.31 6.03 5.39
CA LEU A 100 -0.31 6.86 4.36
C LEU A 100 -1.29 7.87 4.97
N GLN A 101 -1.13 9.13 4.56
CA GLN A 101 -2.02 10.21 4.91
C GLN A 101 -3.22 10.27 3.95
N SER A 102 -4.32 10.88 4.40
CA SER A 102 -5.42 11.19 3.49
C SER A 102 -4.92 12.15 2.40
N GLY A 103 -5.27 11.86 1.15
CA GLY A 103 -4.82 12.59 -0.03
C GLY A 103 -3.51 12.06 -0.63
N SER A 104 -2.84 11.08 0.00
CA SER A 104 -1.64 10.46 -0.57
C SER A 104 -1.93 9.88 -1.96
N LEU A 105 -1.02 10.14 -2.89
CA LEU A 105 -1.01 9.56 -4.23
C LEU A 105 -0.13 8.32 -4.24
N ILE A 106 -0.74 7.14 -4.38
CA ILE A 106 -0.04 5.87 -4.51
C ILE A 106 -0.13 5.36 -5.95
N SER A 107 0.93 4.69 -6.38
CA SER A 107 1.00 4.01 -7.67
C SER A 107 0.56 2.56 -7.51
N ALA A 108 -0.24 2.06 -8.44
CA ALA A 108 -0.71 0.68 -8.51
C ALA A 108 -0.07 -0.01 -9.70
N LEU A 109 0.75 -1.03 -9.43
CA LEU A 109 1.41 -1.82 -10.46
C LEU A 109 0.53 -2.99 -10.85
N GLU A 110 0.42 -3.24 -12.15
CA GLU A 110 -0.34 -4.36 -12.67
C GLU A 110 0.40 -5.68 -12.43
N ALA A 111 -0.35 -6.69 -11.99
CA ALA A 111 0.14 -8.05 -11.98
C ALA A 111 0.37 -8.51 -13.42
N VAL A 112 1.62 -8.85 -13.71
CA VAL A 112 1.95 -9.63 -14.89
C VAL A 112 1.23 -10.96 -14.70
N GLN A 113 0.05 -11.12 -15.31
CA GLN A 113 -0.43 -12.45 -15.64
C GLN A 113 0.73 -13.05 -16.42
N GLY A 114 1.34 -14.11 -15.88
CA GLY A 114 2.42 -14.79 -16.57
C GLY A 114 2.03 -14.89 -18.05
N ALA A 115 2.89 -14.51 -18.99
CA ALA A 115 4.00 -15.40 -19.31
C ALA A 115 3.53 -16.80 -18.93
N ASP A 116 2.80 -17.44 -19.83
CA ASP A 116 2.81 -18.89 -19.93
C ASP A 116 4.29 -19.28 -19.79
N LEU A 117 4.76 -19.44 -18.56
CA LEU A 117 5.69 -20.47 -18.22
C LEU A 117 4.87 -21.71 -18.58
N HIS A 118 4.90 -22.06 -19.86
CA HIS A 118 5.24 -23.41 -20.22
C HIS A 118 6.38 -23.79 -19.27
N GLU A 119 6.01 -24.27 -18.08
CA GLU A 119 6.60 -25.49 -17.60
C GLU A 119 6.52 -26.40 -18.82
N ASP A 120 7.64 -26.49 -19.54
CA ASP A 120 7.91 -27.55 -20.49
C ASP A 120 7.72 -28.83 -19.70
N LYS A 121 6.46 -29.24 -19.58
CA LYS A 121 6.08 -30.55 -19.12
C LYS A 121 6.83 -31.44 -20.09
N PRO A 122 7.84 -32.22 -19.65
CA PRO A 122 8.62 -33.03 -20.56
C PRO A 122 7.61 -33.85 -21.34
N ILE A 123 7.56 -33.62 -22.65
CA ILE A 123 6.80 -34.42 -23.59
C ILE A 123 7.39 -35.81 -23.43
N SER A 124 6.77 -36.62 -22.59
CA SER A 124 6.93 -38.05 -22.60
C SER A 124 6.26 -38.48 -23.89
N SER A 125 7.09 -38.66 -24.91
CA SER A 125 6.72 -39.23 -26.20
C SER A 125 6.29 -40.67 -25.99
N GLU A 126 5.06 -40.87 -25.52
CA GLU A 126 4.38 -42.13 -25.63
C GLU A 126 3.49 -42.05 -26.88
N ASP A 127 4.08 -42.54 -27.98
CA ASP A 127 3.38 -42.97 -29.19
C ASP A 127 2.13 -43.77 -28.80
N GLY A 128 0.97 -43.32 -29.25
CA GLY A 128 -0.29 -43.94 -28.87
C GLY A 128 -1.51 -43.41 -29.61
N GLN A 129 -1.54 -43.62 -30.93
CA GLN A 129 -2.70 -44.11 -31.67
C GLN A 129 -4.05 -43.33 -31.61
N ARG A 130 -4.48 -42.81 -32.78
CA ARG A 130 -5.84 -42.94 -33.40
C ARG A 130 -7.08 -42.50 -32.59
N ASP A 131 -8.12 -41.84 -33.10
CA ASP A 131 -8.75 -41.79 -34.42
C ASP A 131 -9.60 -40.50 -34.51
N GLU A 132 -9.94 -40.15 -35.75
CA GLU A 132 -11.01 -39.22 -36.12
C GLU A 132 -12.31 -39.41 -35.31
N VAL A 133 -12.90 -38.34 -34.78
CA VAL A 133 -14.34 -38.13 -34.87
C VAL A 133 -14.63 -36.64 -35.01
N LEU A 134 -14.96 -36.26 -36.25
CA LEU A 134 -15.68 -35.03 -36.56
C LEU A 134 -17.02 -35.04 -35.80
N SER A 135 -17.30 -33.98 -35.04
CA SER A 135 -18.66 -33.68 -34.59
C SER A 135 -18.89 -32.18 -34.70
N GLU A 136 -19.27 -31.80 -35.93
CA GLU A 136 -20.11 -30.64 -36.19
C GLU A 136 -21.36 -30.72 -35.30
N SER A 137 -21.56 -29.72 -34.47
CA SER A 137 -22.89 -29.39 -33.96
C SER A 137 -23.06 -27.88 -34.02
N ALA A 138 -23.61 -27.46 -35.14
CA ALA A 138 -24.24 -26.16 -35.29
C ALA A 138 -25.41 -26.07 -34.30
N VAL A 139 -25.34 -25.15 -33.35
CA VAL A 139 -26.49 -24.75 -32.53
C VAL A 139 -26.86 -23.34 -32.93
N ALA A 140 -28.09 -23.24 -33.43
CA ALA A 140 -28.68 -22.09 -34.09
C ALA A 140 -28.84 -20.86 -33.18
N CYS A 141 -28.54 -19.69 -33.73
CA CYS A 141 -29.03 -18.40 -33.26
C CYS A 141 -30.57 -18.39 -33.30
N SER A 142 -31.22 -18.08 -32.17
CA SER A 142 -32.58 -17.56 -32.15
C SER A 142 -32.52 -16.13 -31.61
N GLU A 143 -32.63 -15.20 -32.55
CA GLU A 143 -32.75 -13.77 -32.34
C GLU A 143 -34.22 -13.48 -32.01
N GLN A 144 -34.51 -13.07 -30.77
CA GLN A 144 -35.85 -12.68 -30.35
C GLN A 144 -35.83 -11.26 -29.79
N LEU A 145 -36.22 -10.31 -30.65
CA LEU A 145 -36.41 -8.90 -30.33
C LEU A 145 -37.76 -8.69 -29.61
N PRO A 146 -37.80 -8.04 -28.43
CA PRO A 146 -39.02 -7.44 -27.92
C PRO A 146 -39.25 -6.08 -28.59
N GLN A 147 -40.40 -5.94 -29.25
CA GLN A 147 -40.98 -4.64 -29.55
C GLN A 147 -41.52 -4.02 -28.26
N ALA A 148 -41.26 -2.74 -28.05
CA ALA A 148 -41.99 -1.91 -27.09
C ALA A 148 -42.29 -0.56 -27.75
N GLU A 149 -43.57 -0.20 -27.62
CA GLU A 149 -44.31 0.91 -28.24
C GLU A 149 -43.84 2.32 -27.84
#